data_AF-Q8VMC5-F1
#
_entry.id   AF-Q8VMC5-F1
#
_cell.length_a   1.000
_cell.length_b   1.000
_cell.length_c   1.000
_cell.angle_alpha   90.00
_cell.angle_beta   90.00
_cell.angle_gamma   90.00
#
_symmetry.space_group_name_H-M   'P 1'
#
loop_
_entity.id
_entity.type
_entity.pdbx_description
1 polymer ?
#
loop_
_entity_poly.entity_id
_entity_poly.type
_entity_poly.pdbx_seq_one_letter_code
_entity_poly.pdbx_strand_id
1 'polypeptide(L)'
;SWYLYSPLRVKYPYIRGKLLELWREAKREHQDPVKAWNSIVADKDKKLTYKSARGKGGMVRATWDEVSEIISASMLHTIKQNGPDRIIGFSPIPAMSMVSYAAGSRFLSLVGS
;
A
#
# COMPACT_ATOMS: atom_id res chain seq x y z
N SER A 1 30.36 -2.01 2.44
CA SER A 1 28.92 -1.80 2.64
C SER A 1 28.16 -3.06 2.29
N TRP A 2 27.88 -3.93 3.27
CA TRP A 2 27.25 -5.23 3.04
C TRP A 2 25.83 -5.10 2.45
N TYR A 3 25.04 -4.15 2.96
CA TYR A 3 23.64 -3.97 2.54
C TYR A 3 23.43 -3.35 1.15
N LEU A 4 24.42 -2.64 0.60
CA LEU A 4 24.23 -1.93 -0.68
C LEU A 4 24.11 -2.91 -1.86
N TYR A 5 24.88 -4.01 -1.81
CA TYR A 5 24.94 -5.02 -2.86
C TYR A 5 24.56 -6.43 -2.37
N SER A 6 24.10 -6.55 -1.12
CA SER A 6 23.60 -7.82 -0.57
C SER A 6 22.47 -8.39 -1.43
N PRO A 7 22.37 -9.74 -1.55
CA PRO A 7 21.26 -10.40 -2.22
C PRO A 7 19.88 -10.07 -1.61
N LEU A 8 19.86 -9.54 -0.37
CA LEU A 8 18.63 -9.16 0.33
C LEU A 8 18.17 -7.72 0.04
N ARG A 9 18.91 -6.95 -0.77
CA ARG A 9 18.57 -5.55 -1.08
C ARG A 9 17.26 -5.47 -1.85
N VAL A 10 16.29 -4.70 -1.33
CA VAL A 10 15.09 -4.31 -2.08
C VAL A 10 15.49 -3.32 -3.18
N LYS A 11 15.25 -3.70 -4.45
CA LYS A 11 15.63 -2.93 -5.64
C LYS A 11 14.43 -2.27 -6.35
N TYR A 12 13.25 -2.84 -6.22
CA TYR A 12 12.03 -2.42 -6.90
C TYR A 12 10.87 -2.36 -5.92
N PRO A 13 9.78 -1.64 -6.23
CA PRO A 13 8.54 -1.83 -5.51
C PRO A 13 8.02 -3.24 -5.78
N TYR A 14 7.57 -3.89 -4.71
CA TYR A 14 7.00 -5.22 -4.77
C TYR A 14 5.63 -5.23 -4.11
N ILE A 15 4.72 -6.00 -4.69
CA ILE A 15 3.35 -6.18 -4.19
C ILE A 15 3.00 -7.66 -4.22
N ARG A 16 2.04 -8.08 -3.39
CA ARG A 16 1.54 -9.46 -3.43
C ARG A 16 0.86 -9.70 -4.79
N GLY A 17 1.29 -10.71 -5.54
CA GLY A 17 0.75 -11.02 -6.87
C GLY A 17 -0.78 -11.15 -6.88
N LYS A 18 -1.35 -11.81 -5.86
CA LYS A 18 -2.80 -11.94 -5.68
C LYS A 18 -3.54 -10.61 -5.52
N LEU A 19 -2.93 -9.61 -4.87
CA LEU A 19 -3.54 -8.27 -4.79
C LEU A 19 -3.44 -7.55 -6.13
N LEU A 20 -2.31 -7.71 -6.83
CA LEU A 20 -2.07 -7.06 -8.11
C LEU A 20 -2.98 -7.59 -9.22
N GLU A 21 -3.23 -8.90 -9.25
CA GLU A 21 -4.21 -9.55 -10.13
C GLU A 21 -5.59 -8.90 -9.96
N LEU A 22 -6.10 -8.89 -8.72
CA LEU A 22 -7.38 -8.27 -8.38
C LEU A 22 -7.43 -6.77 -8.72
N TRP A 23 -6.34 -6.05 -8.48
CA TRP A 23 -6.23 -4.63 -8.82
C TRP A 23 -6.38 -4.37 -10.31
N ARG A 24 -5.65 -5.12 -11.14
CA ARG A 24 -5.69 -4.96 -12.60
C ARG A 24 -7.01 -5.42 -13.21
N GLU A 25 -7.69 -6.38 -12.60
CA GLU A 25 -9.08 -6.74 -12.96
C GLU A 25 -10.03 -5.60 -12.61
N ALA A 26 -9.99 -5.09 -11.38
CA ALA A 26 -10.85 -3.98 -10.96
C ALA A 26 -10.63 -2.70 -11.79
N LYS A 27 -9.38 -2.39 -12.17
CA LYS A 27 -9.04 -1.25 -13.05
C LYS A 27 -9.58 -1.40 -14.49
N ARG A 28 -9.87 -2.62 -14.95
CA ARG A 28 -10.53 -2.84 -16.25
C ARG A 28 -12.03 -2.52 -16.19
N GLU A 29 -12.65 -2.73 -15.04
CA GLU A 29 -14.08 -2.48 -14.81
C GLU A 29 -14.37 -1.05 -14.33
N HIS A 30 -13.41 -0.42 -13.67
CA HIS A 30 -13.57 0.89 -13.04
C HIS A 30 -12.45 1.85 -13.45
N GLN A 31 -12.82 2.94 -14.12
CA GLN A 31 -11.89 4.03 -14.45
C GLN A 31 -11.39 4.76 -13.18
N ASP A 32 -12.26 4.94 -12.20
CA ASP A 32 -11.93 5.57 -10.91
C ASP A 32 -11.18 4.57 -10.01
N PRO A 33 -9.90 4.84 -9.64
CA PRO A 33 -9.11 3.96 -8.80
C PRO A 33 -9.72 3.71 -7.40
N VAL A 34 -10.45 4.69 -6.84
CA VAL A 34 -11.10 4.55 -5.52
C VAL A 34 -12.28 3.57 -5.61
N LYS A 35 -13.02 3.59 -6.73
CA LYS A 35 -14.07 2.59 -6.99
C LYS A 35 -13.47 1.21 -7.27
N ALA A 36 -12.36 1.14 -8.00
CA ALA A 36 -11.63 -0.10 -8.22
C ALA A 36 -11.17 -0.72 -6.88
N TRP A 37 -10.64 0.09 -5.97
CA TRP A 37 -10.27 -0.40 -4.64
C TRP A 37 -11.49 -0.88 -3.85
N ASN A 38 -12.57 -0.11 -3.86
CA ASN A 38 -13.83 -0.47 -3.19
C ASN A 38 -14.34 -1.84 -3.63
N SER A 39 -14.33 -2.15 -4.94
CA SER A 39 -14.84 -3.44 -5.45
C SER A 39 -14.02 -4.65 -4.99
N ILE A 40 -12.77 -4.43 -4.54
CA ILE A 40 -11.92 -5.46 -3.95
C ILE A 40 -12.18 -5.60 -2.45
N VAL A 41 -12.23 -4.49 -1.71
CA VAL A 41 -12.29 -4.54 -0.24
C VAL A 41 -13.70 -4.74 0.34
N ALA A 42 -14.73 -4.42 -0.45
CA ALA A 42 -16.13 -4.69 -0.10
C ALA A 42 -16.50 -6.18 -0.27
N ASP A 43 -15.81 -6.88 -1.17
CA ASP A 43 -15.99 -8.30 -1.41
C ASP A 43 -15.17 -9.13 -0.40
N LYS A 44 -15.85 -9.96 0.38
CA LYS A 44 -15.22 -10.77 1.44
C LYS A 44 -14.25 -11.81 0.87
N ASP A 45 -14.58 -12.40 -0.27
CA ASP A 45 -13.80 -13.48 -0.87
C ASP A 45 -12.54 -12.91 -1.51
N LYS A 46 -12.65 -11.83 -2.29
CA LYS A 46 -11.49 -11.11 -2.85
C LYS A 46 -10.55 -10.62 -1.75
N LYS A 47 -11.12 -10.08 -0.66
CA LYS A 47 -10.36 -9.65 0.52
C LYS A 47 -9.63 -10.81 1.19
N LEU A 48 -10.26 -11.97 1.30
CA LEU A 48 -9.65 -13.16 1.87
C LEU A 48 -8.50 -13.67 1.00
N THR A 49 -8.63 -13.62 -0.34
CA THR A 49 -7.61 -14.06 -1.29
C THR A 49 -6.24 -13.44 -1.02
N TYR A 50 -6.14 -12.10 -0.96
CA TYR A 50 -4.84 -11.46 -0.77
C TYR A 50 -4.39 -11.40 0.69
N LYS A 51 -5.33 -11.37 1.66
CA LYS A 51 -4.98 -11.34 3.09
C LYS A 51 -4.43 -12.68 3.58
N SER A 52 -5.03 -13.79 3.16
CA SER A 52 -4.57 -15.14 3.53
C SER A 52 -3.22 -15.53 2.92
N ALA A 53 -2.77 -14.79 1.89
CA ALA A 53 -1.47 -14.93 1.25
C ALA A 53 -0.35 -14.12 1.95
N ARG A 54 -0.62 -13.38 3.03
CA ARG A 54 0.40 -12.64 3.79
C ARG A 54 1.38 -13.63 4.45
N GLY A 55 2.67 -13.39 4.27
CA GLY A 55 3.75 -14.26 4.80
C GLY A 55 4.03 -15.53 3.97
N LYS A 56 3.32 -15.77 2.85
CA LYS A 56 3.42 -17.03 2.07
C LYS A 56 4.18 -16.92 0.75
N GLY A 57 5.06 -15.93 0.59
CA GLY A 57 5.75 -15.67 -0.69
C GLY A 57 4.81 -15.19 -1.82
N GLY A 58 5.30 -15.11 -3.07
CA GLY A 58 4.53 -14.59 -4.20
C GLY A 58 4.51 -13.05 -4.30
N MET A 59 5.62 -12.41 -3.96
CA MET A 59 5.82 -10.99 -4.27
C MET A 59 6.21 -10.86 -5.73
N VAL A 60 5.57 -9.93 -6.44
CA VAL A 60 5.89 -9.62 -7.84
C VAL A 60 6.38 -8.18 -7.94
N ARG A 61 7.28 -7.93 -8.89
CA ARG A 61 7.77 -6.58 -9.18
C ARG A 61 6.63 -5.73 -9.74
N ALA A 62 6.53 -4.49 -9.28
CA ALA A 62 5.61 -3.49 -9.80
C ALA A 62 6.36 -2.22 -10.24
N THR A 63 5.63 -1.19 -10.66
CA THR A 63 6.14 0.17 -10.88
C THR A 63 5.78 1.08 -9.71
N TRP A 64 6.51 2.19 -9.56
CA TRP A 64 6.17 3.20 -8.55
C TRP A 64 4.77 3.78 -8.77
N ASP A 65 4.39 4.04 -10.01
CA ASP A 65 3.07 4.58 -10.34
C ASP A 65 1.95 3.63 -9.93
N GLU A 66 2.09 2.32 -10.22
CA GLU A 66 1.07 1.33 -9.91
C GLU A 66 0.88 1.16 -8.40
N VAL A 67 1.97 1.07 -7.63
CA VAL A 67 1.84 0.95 -6.16
C VAL A 67 1.38 2.25 -5.51
N SER A 68 1.78 3.41 -6.03
CA SER A 68 1.36 4.71 -5.49
C SER A 68 -0.13 4.97 -5.74
N GLU A 69 -0.65 4.58 -6.91
CA GLU A 69 -2.08 4.64 -7.21
C GLU A 69 -2.89 3.74 -6.27
N ILE A 70 -2.45 2.49 -6.03
CA ILE A 70 -3.10 1.56 -5.10
C ILE A 70 -3.12 2.11 -3.68
N ILE A 71 -1.99 2.62 -3.17
CA ILE A 71 -1.88 3.20 -1.83
C ILE A 71 -2.82 4.40 -1.70
N SER A 72 -2.79 5.31 -2.68
CA SER A 72 -3.64 6.51 -2.69
C SER A 72 -5.13 6.15 -2.74
N ALA A 73 -5.52 5.22 -3.60
CA ALA A 73 -6.90 4.75 -3.71
C ALA A 73 -7.39 4.10 -2.41
N SER A 74 -6.53 3.28 -1.78
CA SER A 74 -6.83 2.67 -0.49
C SER A 74 -7.04 3.72 0.60
N MET A 75 -6.15 4.71 0.68
CA MET A 75 -6.25 5.79 1.67
C MET A 75 -7.51 6.62 1.46
N LEU A 76 -7.75 7.10 0.24
CA LEU A 76 -8.93 7.90 -0.08
C LEU A 76 -10.24 7.16 0.20
N HIS A 77 -10.29 5.87 -0.15
CA HIS A 77 -11.43 5.02 0.20
C HIS A 77 -11.63 4.97 1.71
N THR A 78 -10.58 4.67 2.49
CA THR A 78 -10.68 4.57 3.95
C THR A 78 -11.08 5.89 4.59
N ILE A 79 -10.50 7.02 4.16
CA ILE A 79 -10.87 8.35 4.65
C ILE A 79 -12.35 8.60 4.42
N LYS A 80 -12.83 8.34 3.20
CA LYS A 80 -14.22 8.60 2.81
C LYS A 80 -15.22 7.71 3.56
N GLN A 81 -14.88 6.46 3.83
CA GLN A 81 -15.81 5.49 4.43
C GLN A 81 -15.75 5.43 5.95
N ASN A 82 -14.57 5.66 6.55
CA ASN A 82 -14.32 5.35 7.95
C ASN A 82 -13.64 6.48 8.74
N GLY A 83 -13.23 7.56 8.07
CA GLY A 83 -12.49 8.65 8.68
C GLY A 83 -10.97 8.54 8.49
N PRO A 84 -10.24 9.67 8.55
CA PRO A 84 -8.79 9.71 8.33
C PRO A 84 -7.99 9.06 9.48
N ASP A 85 -8.58 8.98 10.67
CA ASP A 85 -8.04 8.33 11.87
C ASP A 85 -8.01 6.79 11.78
N ARG A 86 -8.40 6.21 10.64
CA ARG A 86 -8.29 4.76 10.36
C ARG A 86 -7.07 4.41 9.52
N ILE A 87 -6.27 5.42 9.19
CA ILE A 87 -4.96 5.28 8.58
C ILE A 87 -3.92 5.57 9.66
N ILE A 88 -2.98 4.66 9.85
CA ILE A 88 -2.00 4.74 10.94
C ILE A 88 -0.61 4.51 10.35
N GLY A 89 0.34 5.32 10.78
CA GLY A 89 1.78 5.12 10.53
C GLY A 89 2.52 4.79 11.81
N PHE A 90 3.49 3.89 11.71
CA PHE A 90 4.40 3.56 12.80
C PHE A 90 5.84 3.79 12.34
N SER A 91 6.51 4.75 12.96
CA SER A 91 7.91 5.07 12.70
C SER A 91 8.57 5.47 14.03
N PRO A 92 9.58 4.73 14.52
CA PRO A 92 10.16 4.98 15.84
C PRO A 92 11.34 5.96 15.78
N ILE A 93 11.73 6.46 16.96
CA ILE A 93 13.00 7.18 17.24
C ILE A 93 13.37 8.24 16.18
N PRO A 94 12.75 9.44 16.24
CA PRO A 94 13.05 10.52 15.29
C PRO A 94 14.52 10.99 15.31
N ALA A 95 15.21 10.84 16.45
CA ALA A 95 16.58 11.33 16.63
C ALA A 95 17.61 10.67 15.70
N MET A 96 17.39 9.42 15.28
CA MET A 96 18.34 8.68 14.42
C MET A 96 18.29 9.15 12.96
N SER A 97 17.15 9.68 12.50
CA SER A 97 16.97 10.15 11.11
C SER A 97 15.77 11.09 11.00
N MET A 98 15.96 12.34 11.42
CA MET A 98 14.87 13.32 11.61
C MET A 98 13.99 13.50 10.37
N VAL A 99 14.60 13.68 9.20
CA VAL A 99 13.86 13.92 7.94
C VAL A 99 13.15 12.64 7.47
N SER A 100 13.78 11.48 7.62
CA SER A 100 13.16 10.19 7.27
C SER A 100 11.92 9.92 8.13
N TYR A 101 11.99 10.25 9.43
CA TYR A 101 10.83 10.21 10.32
C TYR A 101 9.76 11.22 9.89
N ALA A 102 10.17 12.48 9.65
CA ALA A 102 9.26 13.57 9.31
C ALA A 102 8.51 13.35 7.99
N ALA A 103 9.09 12.63 7.02
CA ALA A 103 8.46 12.37 5.73
C ALA A 103 7.10 11.66 5.88
N GLY A 104 7.05 10.60 6.68
CA GLY A 104 5.80 9.86 6.94
C GLY A 104 4.86 10.59 7.89
N SER A 105 5.38 11.16 8.99
CA SER A 105 4.54 11.83 9.99
C SER A 105 3.89 13.08 9.44
N ARG A 106 4.62 13.93 8.69
CA ARG A 106 4.05 15.10 8.03
C ARG A 106 2.93 14.73 7.07
N PHE A 107 3.13 13.71 6.24
CA PHE A 107 2.11 13.26 5.30
C PHE A 107 0.83 12.81 6.01
N LEU A 108 0.95 11.97 7.04
CA LEU A 108 -0.19 11.48 7.81
C LEU A 108 -0.92 12.59 8.57
N SER A 109 -0.19 13.49 9.23
CA SER A 109 -0.80 14.63 9.93
C SER A 109 -1.55 15.57 8.99
N LEU A 110 -1.08 15.76 7.74
CA LEU A 110 -1.80 16.55 6.74
C LEU A 110 -3.05 15.84 6.20
N VAL A 111 -3.02 14.51 6.14
CA VAL A 111 -4.18 13.68 5.78
C VAL A 111 -5.24 13.67 6.89
N GLY A 112 -4.87 14.03 8.12
CA GLY A 112 -5.74 14.04 9.30
C GLY A 112 -5.73 12.71 10.08
N SER A 113 -4.70 11.90 9.88
CA SER A 113 -4.44 10.65 10.60
C SER A 113 -3.74 10.88 11.94
#